data_AF-A0A3S3SAC7-F1
#
_entry.id   AF-A0A3S3SAC7-F1
#
_cell.length_a   1.000
_cell.length_b   1.000
_cell.length_c   1.000
_cell.angle_alpha   90.00
_cell.angle_beta   90.00
_cell.angle_gamma   90.00
#
_symmetry.space_group_name_H-M   'P 1'
#
loop_
_entity.id
_entity.type
_entity.pdbx_description
1 polymer ?
#
loop_
_entity_poly.entity_id
_entity_poly.type
_entity_poly.pdbx_seq_one_letter_code
_entity_poly.pdbx_strand_id
1 'polypeptide(L)' 'MAILHLGYRQGHKSVIKVSRSKIMALSHVSTLPTCHNYFKKLQDFEYIKYTPSYHPGYNSEVELKIKREA' A
#
# COMPACT_ATOMS: atom_id res chain seq x y z
N MET A 1 -7.34 -6.01 1.08
CA MET A 1 -6.72 -6.93 2.06
C MET A 1 -5.18 -6.99 1.99
N ALA A 2 -4.54 -6.95 0.80
CA ALA A 2 -3.08 -7.09 0.68
C ALA A 2 -2.26 -6.07 1.52
N ILE A 3 -2.63 -4.79 1.53
CA ILE A 3 -1.97 -3.74 2.33
C ILE A 3 -1.98 -4.10 3.81
N LEU A 4 -3.16 -4.43 4.36
CA LEU A 4 -3.32 -4.80 5.77
C LEU A 4 -2.56 -6.07 6.13
N HIS A 5 -2.57 -7.08 5.25
CA HIS A 5 -1.79 -8.30 5.44
C HIS A 5 -0.29 -8.01 5.55
N LEU A 6 0.24 -7.13 4.68
CA LEU A 6 1.65 -6.71 4.76
C LEU A 6 1.94 -5.91 6.03
N GLY A 7 1.05 -4.99 6.42
CA GLY A 7 1.19 -4.22 7.66
C GLY A 7 1.22 -5.12 8.90
N TYR A 8 0.31 -6.09 8.98
CA TYR A 8 0.26 -7.08 10.05
C TYR A 8 1.56 -7.88 10.14
N ARG A 9 2.09 -8.38 9.02
CA ARG A 9 3.37 -9.11 8.98
C ARG A 9 4.59 -8.26 9.35
N GLN A 10 4.52 -6.94 9.15
CA GLN A 10 5.58 -6.00 9.52
C GLN A 10 5.48 -5.57 10.99
N GLY A 11 4.36 -5.84 11.67
CA GLY A 11 4.08 -5.26 12.99
C GLY A 11 3.82 -3.75 12.93
N HIS A 12 3.64 -3.17 11.73
CA HIS A 12 3.47 -1.74 11.53
C HIS A 12 2.00 -1.37 11.44
N LYS A 13 1.58 -0.42 12.27
CA LYS A 13 0.17 0.00 12.37
C LYS A 13 -0.17 1.27 11.58
N SER A 14 0.82 2.10 11.24
CA SER A 14 0.61 3.40 10.58
C SER A 14 1.20 3.43 9.16
N VAL A 15 2.49 3.10 9.02
CA VAL A 15 3.21 3.14 7.73
C VAL A 15 3.65 1.74 7.32
N ILE A 16 3.17 1.31 6.17
CA ILE A 16 3.37 -0.03 5.62
C ILE A 16 4.28 0.08 4.41
N LYS A 17 5.41 -0.62 4.43
CA LYS A 17 6.28 -0.72 3.26
C LYS A 17 5.69 -1.72 2.28
N VAL A 18 5.44 -1.28 1.05
CA VAL A 18 4.84 -2.12 0.02
C VAL A 18 5.82 -2.34 -1.12
N SER A 19 6.18 -3.61 -1.32
CA SER A 19 6.89 -4.04 -2.52
C SER A 19 5.88 -4.26 -3.64
N ARG A 20 6.18 -3.73 -4.82
CA ARG A 20 5.31 -3.84 -6.01
C ARG A 20 4.96 -5.30 -6.33
N SER A 21 5.95 -6.19 -6.37
CA SER A 21 5.75 -7.61 -6.67
C SER A 21 4.88 -8.32 -5.62
N LYS A 22 5.09 -8.01 -4.33
CA LYS A 22 4.28 -8.60 -3.24
C LYS A 22 2.82 -8.14 -3.30
N ILE A 23 2.57 -6.85 -3.54
CA ILE A 23 1.20 -6.33 -3.69
C ILE A 23 0.51 -6.96 -4.89
N MET A 24 1.20 -7.03 -6.03
CA MET A 24 0.66 -7.63 -7.25
C MET A 24 0.27 -9.09 -7.03
N ALA A 25 1.15 -9.89 -6.43
CA ALA A 25 0.88 -11.28 -6.09
C ALA A 25 -0.30 -11.45 -5.11
N LEU A 26 -0.32 -10.65 -4.02
CA LEU A 26 -1.36 -10.75 -2.99
C LEU A 26 -2.72 -10.18 -3.42
N SER A 27 -2.74 -9.28 -4.40
CA SER A 27 -3.96 -8.60 -4.87
C SER A 27 -4.49 -9.19 -6.18
N HIS A 28 -3.84 -10.22 -6.72
CA HIS A 28 -4.13 -10.78 -8.05
C HIS A 28 -4.12 -9.70 -9.16
N VAL A 29 -3.20 -8.73 -9.05
CA VAL A 29 -3.02 -7.65 -10.02
C VAL A 29 -1.84 -7.97 -10.92
N SER A 30 -2.08 -8.02 -12.23
CA SER A 30 -1.09 -8.47 -13.21
C SER A 30 -0.16 -7.39 -13.73
N THR A 31 -0.50 -6.10 -13.57
CA THR A 31 0.32 -5.01 -14.12
C THR A 31 0.57 -3.89 -13.11
N LEU A 32 1.74 -3.25 -13.25
CA LEU A 32 2.13 -2.11 -12.44
C LEU A 32 1.15 -0.93 -12.57
N PRO A 33 0.70 -0.51 -13.78
CA PRO A 33 -0.27 0.57 -13.92
C PRO A 33 -1.59 0.30 -13.19
N THR A 34 -2.11 -0.92 -13.27
CA THR A 34 -3.36 -1.30 -12.56
C THR A 34 -3.18 -1.19 -11.06
N CYS A 35 -2.02 -1.59 -10.53
CA CYS A 35 -1.68 -1.44 -9.12
C CYS A 35 -1.68 0.04 -8.69
N HIS A 36 -1.04 0.92 -9.46
CA HIS A 36 -1.02 2.36 -9.18
C HIS A 36 -2.42 2.99 -9.24
N ASN A 37 -3.26 2.57 -10.18
CA ASN A 37 -4.65 3.05 -10.27
C ASN A 37 -5.47 2.69 -9.03
N TYR A 38 -5.30 1.49 -8.48
CA TYR A 38 -5.98 1.13 -7.23
C TYR A 38 -5.46 1.91 -6.02
N PHE A 39 -4.15 2.10 -5.91
CA PHE A 39 -3.60 2.96 -4.85
C PHE A 39 -4.11 4.39 -4.96
N LYS A 40 -4.17 4.94 -6.18
CA LYS A 40 -4.70 6.27 -6.43
C LYS A 40 -6.16 6.37 -5.99
N LYS A 41 -7.02 5.42 -6.38
CA LYS A 41 -8.42 5.39 -5.94
C LYS A 41 -8.56 5.35 -4.41
N LEU A 42 -7.77 4.51 -3.73
CA LEU A 42 -7.79 4.44 -2.27
C LEU A 42 -7.31 5.75 -1.61
N GLN A 43 -6.37 6.45 -2.24
CA GLN A 43 -5.93 7.77 -1.80
C GLN A 43 -6.98 8.85 -2.06
N ASP A 44 -7.66 8.81 -3.21
CA ASP A 44 -8.73 9.74 -3.57
C ASP A 44 -9.94 9.58 -2.63
N PHE A 45 -10.22 8.36 -2.15
CA PHE A 45 -11.19 8.09 -1.09
C PHE A 45 -10.67 8.39 0.33
N GLU A 46 -9.47 8.93 0.44
CA GLU A 46 -8.82 9.31 1.71
C GLU A 46 -8.62 8.16 2.70
N TYR A 47 -8.63 6.91 2.26
CA TYR A 47 -8.34 5.76 3.14
C TYR A 47 -6.84 5.64 3.45
N ILE A 48 -6.00 6.05 2.50
CA ILE A 48 -4.56 5.94 2.59
C ILE A 48 -3.87 7.19 2.07
N LYS A 49 -2.59 7.32 2.38
CA LYS A 49 -1.63 8.14 1.63
C LYS A 49 -0.59 7.20 1.02
N TYR A 50 -0.41 7.29 -0.29
CA TYR A 50 0.49 6.44 -1.04
C TYR A 50 1.71 7.22 -1.54
N THR A 51 2.90 6.77 -1.18
CA THR A 51 4.17 7.36 -1.61
C THR A 51 4.95 6.33 -2.43
N PRO A 52 4.90 6.40 -3.77
CA PRO A 52 5.59 5.45 -4.63
C PRO A 52 7.11 5.62 -4.54
N SER A 53 7.85 4.51 -4.59
CA SER A 53 9.30 4.49 -4.85
C SER A 53 9.60 3.72 -6.13
N TYR A 54 10.45 4.31 -6.98
CA TYR A 54 10.94 3.68 -8.21
C TYR A 54 12.36 3.15 -8.07
N HIS A 55 13.05 3.49 -6.98
CA HIS A 55 14.41 3.05 -6.74
C HIS A 55 14.43 1.57 -6.30
N PRO A 56 15.29 0.71 -6.87
CA PRO A 56 15.29 -0.73 -6.61
C PRO A 56 15.57 -1.09 -5.14
N GLY A 57 16.32 -0.26 -4.41
CA GLY A 57 16.62 -0.45 -2.98
C GLY A 57 15.55 0.08 -2.01
N TYR A 58 14.54 0.82 -2.49
CA TYR A 58 13.52 1.44 -1.64
C TYR A 58 12.11 0.97 -2.03
N ASN A 59 11.34 0.52 -1.04
CA ASN A 59 9.95 0.16 -1.24
C ASN A 59 9.06 1.41 -1.28
N SER A 60 7.92 1.32 -1.94
CA SER A 60 6.87 2.32 -1.78
C SER A 60 6.31 2.25 -0.37
N GLU A 61 5.67 3.33 0.07
CA GLU A 61 5.06 3.41 1.40
C GLU A 61 3.56 3.70 1.29
N VAL A 62 2.80 3.10 2.20
CA VAL A 62 1.37 3.32 2.36
C VAL A 62 1.11 3.68 3.81
N GLU A 63 0.58 4.86 4.05
CA GLU A 63 0.13 5.30 5.37
C GLU A 63 -1.39 5.13 5.48
N LEU A 64 -1.85 4.46 6.54
CA LEU A 64 -3.28 4.26 6.79
C LEU A 64 -3.89 5.50 7.45
N LYS A 65 -4.93 6.09 6.85
CA LYS A 65 -5.67 7.23 7.42
C LYS A 65 -6.83 6.81 8.34
N ILE A 66 -6.68 5.71 9.08
CA ILE A 66 -7.71 5.25 10.01
C ILE A 66 -7.75 6.20 11.19
N LYS A 67 -8.82 6.99 11.31
CA LYS A 67 -9.06 7.79 12.51
C LYS A 67 -9.31 6.81 13.66
N ARG A 68 -8.54 6.92 14.74
CA ARG A 68 -8.95 6.34 16.01
C ARG A 68 -10.08 7.22 16.53
N GLU A 69 -11.28 6.66 16.62
CA GLU A 69 -12.29 7.24 17.51
C GLU A 69 -11.70 7.17 18.92
N ALA A 70 -11.64 8.33 19.56
CA ALA A 70 -11.15 8.50 20.92
C ALA A 70 -12.22 8.08 21.93
#